data_AF-A0A9E6ETR5-F1
#
_entry.id   AF-A0A9E6ETR5-F1
#
_cell.length_a   1.000
_cell.length_b   1.000
_cell.length_c   1.000
_cell.angle_alpha   90.00
_cell.angle_beta   90.00
_cell.angle_gamma   90.00
#
_symmetry.space_group_name_H-M   'P 1'
#
loop_
_entity.id
_entity.type
_entity.pdbx_description
1 polymer ?
#
loop_
_entity_poly.entity_id
_entity_poly.type
_entity_poly.pdbx_seq_one_letter_code
_entity_poly.pdbx_strand_id
1 'polypeptide(L)'
;MELGLFKTVVADSGLDGKPIFLLSDLSNINEISYSYKKTITNFIYSCNLKFRMIVFFNIAQNFRTMAESIQAVMPDGVETIIVNNYQEAIENIIAFKAGTYRYSELESEAERHEKAIKKHFLATVARISWFNMLDQHIALPSVHDKYYTFIKAIEAMQADLREKEKEKNMELEHMKHEEEQKQTEMVVKLNAQIELNKKAAREHEKEIAALKTRIATQDMELTRVSTAIAEKTMSLRNLLDKIYALDIDTDVKRQMTDSCLSLIETETIEKRLNIELTESDSVFLSRLQKKHPHLNQRELRISLLVKLNYDTKEIARSVGISTRGMESIRYRMHKKLGLGKHQSIKTYLSDLAASF
;
A
#
# COMPACT_ATOMS: atom_id res chain seq x y z
N MET A 1 -16.11 18.91 -34.31
CA MET A 1 -15.04 19.71 -34.94
C MET A 1 -14.03 20.04 -33.85
N GLU A 2 -12.78 19.64 -34.00
CA GLU A 2 -11.75 19.93 -33.00
C GLU A 2 -11.31 21.40 -33.12
N LEU A 3 -11.49 22.18 -32.05
CA LEU A 3 -11.24 23.63 -32.06
C LEU A 3 -9.79 23.98 -32.43
N GLY A 4 -8.84 23.11 -32.04
CA GLY A 4 -7.42 23.24 -32.38
C GLY A 4 -7.19 23.15 -33.89
N LEU A 5 -7.70 22.09 -34.52
CA LEU A 5 -7.59 21.90 -35.98
C LEU A 5 -8.21 23.08 -36.75
N PHE A 6 -9.37 23.56 -36.32
CA PHE A 6 -10.02 24.70 -36.99
C PHE A 6 -9.18 25.98 -36.88
N LYS A 7 -8.59 26.27 -35.71
CA LYS A 7 -7.69 27.42 -35.55
C LYS A 7 -6.45 27.31 -36.42
N THR A 8 -5.86 26.13 -36.52
CA THR A 8 -4.71 25.87 -37.41
C THR A 8 -5.09 26.13 -38.87
N VAL A 9 -6.24 25.61 -39.33
CA VAL A 9 -6.71 25.86 -40.71
C VAL A 9 -6.93 27.35 -40.97
N VAL A 10 -7.50 28.10 -40.03
CA VAL A 10 -7.70 29.55 -40.15
C VAL A 10 -6.36 30.29 -40.25
N ALA A 11 -5.37 29.90 -39.43
CA ALA A 11 -4.04 30.49 -39.44
C ALA A 11 -3.29 30.19 -40.76
N ASP A 12 -3.26 28.92 -41.17
CA ASP A 12 -2.60 28.47 -42.41
C ASP A 12 -3.25 29.06 -43.66
N SER A 13 -4.55 29.35 -43.61
CA SER A 13 -5.29 30.01 -44.69
C SER A 13 -5.13 31.54 -44.70
N GLY A 14 -4.35 32.12 -43.78
CA GLY A 14 -4.15 33.57 -43.68
C GLY A 14 -5.42 34.35 -43.38
N LEU A 15 -6.39 33.72 -42.69
CA LEU A 15 -7.67 34.29 -42.30
C LEU A 15 -7.66 34.86 -40.88
N ASP A 16 -6.52 34.84 -40.20
CA ASP A 16 -6.39 35.39 -38.86
C ASP A 16 -6.73 36.88 -38.82
N GLY A 17 -7.52 37.27 -37.81
CA GLY A 17 -8.02 38.65 -37.65
C GLY A 17 -9.01 39.16 -38.72
N LYS A 18 -9.31 38.38 -39.77
CA LYS A 18 -10.23 38.73 -40.87
C LYS A 18 -11.67 38.29 -40.58
N PRO A 19 -12.69 38.90 -41.23
CA PRO A 19 -14.07 38.46 -41.09
C PRO A 19 -14.27 37.09 -41.73
N ILE A 20 -14.84 36.15 -40.97
CA ILE A 20 -15.07 34.76 -41.41
C ILE A 20 -16.54 34.56 -41.77
N PHE A 21 -16.77 33.92 -42.91
CA PHE A 21 -18.07 33.49 -43.41
C PHE A 21 -18.05 31.96 -43.49
N LEU A 22 -18.85 31.29 -42.68
CA LEU A 22 -18.85 29.83 -42.57
C LEU A 22 -20.01 29.23 -43.35
N LEU A 23 -19.70 28.27 -44.21
CA LEU A 23 -20.67 27.41 -44.90
C LEU A 23 -20.58 26.02 -44.29
N SER A 24 -21.70 25.48 -43.83
CA SER A 24 -21.74 24.17 -43.21
C SER A 24 -22.83 23.31 -43.84
N ASP A 25 -22.41 22.29 -44.58
CA ASP A 25 -23.28 21.22 -45.10
C ASP A 25 -23.62 20.25 -43.96
N LEU A 26 -24.91 20.08 -43.67
CA LEU A 26 -25.40 19.18 -42.62
C LEU A 26 -26.10 17.93 -43.18
N SER A 27 -25.93 17.63 -44.48
CA SER A 27 -26.57 16.49 -45.16
C SER A 27 -26.38 15.15 -44.47
N ASN A 28 -25.20 14.95 -43.87
CA ASN A 28 -24.83 13.70 -43.21
C ASN A 28 -25.01 13.75 -41.67
N ILE A 29 -25.71 14.76 -41.14
CA ILE A 29 -25.89 14.94 -39.71
C ILE A 29 -27.36 14.74 -39.34
N ASN A 30 -27.61 13.67 -38.60
CA ASN A 30 -28.93 13.30 -38.11
C ASN A 30 -29.09 13.55 -36.60
N GLU A 31 -27.98 13.49 -35.85
CA GLU A 31 -27.94 13.68 -34.40
C GLU A 31 -26.53 14.11 -33.96
N ILE A 32 -26.44 14.68 -32.74
CA ILE A 32 -25.16 15.03 -32.12
C ILE A 32 -25.13 14.59 -30.65
N SER A 33 -23.97 14.11 -30.22
CA SER A 33 -23.75 13.70 -28.83
C SER A 33 -23.71 14.90 -27.87
N TYR A 34 -23.89 14.64 -26.58
CA TYR A 34 -23.72 15.65 -25.54
C TYR A 34 -22.31 16.27 -25.52
N SER A 35 -21.28 15.45 -25.72
CA SER A 35 -19.89 15.93 -25.84
C SER A 35 -19.74 16.92 -27.00
N TYR A 36 -20.37 16.62 -28.15
CA TYR A 36 -20.34 17.50 -29.31
C TYR A 36 -21.04 18.83 -29.04
N LYS A 37 -22.18 18.83 -28.32
CA LYS A 37 -22.88 20.05 -27.89
C LYS A 37 -22.00 20.95 -27.01
N LYS A 38 -21.18 20.36 -26.13
CA LYS A 38 -20.16 21.11 -25.36
C LYS A 38 -19.05 21.67 -26.25
N THR A 39 -18.64 20.94 -27.28
CA THR A 39 -17.66 21.45 -28.25
C THR A 39 -18.21 22.64 -29.02
N ILE A 40 -19.48 22.59 -29.47
CA ILE A 40 -20.16 23.73 -30.10
C ILE A 40 -20.19 24.92 -29.13
N THR A 41 -20.55 24.68 -27.87
CA THR A 41 -20.57 25.71 -26.81
C THR A 41 -19.22 26.44 -26.72
N ASN A 42 -18.13 25.69 -26.60
CA ASN A 42 -16.78 26.26 -26.54
C ASN A 42 -16.38 26.96 -27.84
N PHE A 43 -16.78 26.43 -28.99
CA PHE A 43 -16.53 27.04 -30.29
C PHE A 43 -17.27 28.37 -30.43
N ILE A 44 -18.50 28.47 -29.94
CA ILE A 44 -19.31 29.68 -30.07
C ILE A 44 -18.79 30.80 -29.18
N TYR A 45 -18.46 30.51 -27.91
CA TYR A 45 -18.18 31.55 -26.91
C TYR A 45 -16.69 31.74 -26.59
N SER A 46 -15.85 30.74 -26.86
CA SER A 46 -14.42 30.78 -26.51
C SER A 46 -13.51 30.90 -27.74
N CYS A 47 -14.09 30.91 -28.94
CA CYS A 47 -13.34 31.09 -30.17
C CYS A 47 -13.21 32.59 -30.49
N ASN A 48 -11.99 33.13 -30.37
CA ASN A 48 -11.67 34.52 -30.70
C ASN A 48 -11.61 34.77 -32.22
N LEU A 49 -12.61 34.29 -32.96
CA LEU A 49 -12.71 34.40 -34.41
C LEU A 49 -13.83 35.36 -34.77
N LYS A 50 -13.59 36.20 -35.78
CA LYS A 50 -14.51 37.24 -36.21
C LYS A 50 -15.54 36.69 -37.20
N PHE A 51 -16.38 35.76 -36.76
CA PHE A 51 -17.51 35.31 -37.58
C PHE A 51 -18.47 36.48 -37.86
N ARG A 52 -18.83 36.65 -39.13
CA ARG A 52 -19.85 37.62 -39.56
C ARG A 52 -21.14 36.96 -39.98
N MET A 53 -21.01 35.79 -40.63
CA MET A 53 -22.15 35.02 -41.09
C MET A 53 -21.85 33.53 -41.02
N ILE A 54 -22.84 32.74 -40.58
CA ILE A 54 -22.82 31.29 -40.60
C ILE A 54 -24.06 30.80 -41.36
N VAL A 55 -23.87 29.94 -42.34
CA VAL A 55 -24.97 29.39 -43.14
C VAL A 55 -24.97 27.88 -43.03
N PHE A 56 -26.07 27.33 -42.52
CA PHE A 56 -26.33 25.90 -42.48
C PHE A 56 -27.22 25.52 -43.66
N PHE A 57 -26.88 24.45 -44.38
CA PHE A 57 -27.68 23.96 -45.51
C PHE A 57 -27.76 22.42 -45.53
N ASN A 58 -28.68 21.89 -46.33
CA ASN A 58 -28.98 20.44 -46.42
C ASN A 58 -29.35 19.81 -45.07
N ILE A 59 -30.17 20.47 -44.26
CA ILE A 59 -30.51 19.98 -42.90
C ILE A 59 -31.62 18.93 -42.97
N ALA A 60 -31.35 17.73 -42.43
CA ALA A 60 -32.35 16.69 -42.28
C ALA A 60 -33.49 17.13 -41.31
N GLN A 61 -34.73 16.69 -41.58
CA GLN A 61 -35.91 17.13 -40.83
C GLN A 61 -35.84 16.81 -39.32
N ASN A 62 -35.31 15.63 -38.98
CA ASN A 62 -35.05 15.20 -37.60
C ASN A 62 -34.01 16.08 -36.88
N PHE A 63 -33.05 16.66 -37.62
CA PHE A 63 -32.00 17.52 -37.07
C PHE A 63 -32.37 19.01 -37.07
N ARG A 64 -33.46 19.39 -37.75
CA ARG A 64 -33.86 20.80 -37.94
C ARG A 64 -33.97 21.57 -36.62
N THR A 65 -34.66 21.02 -35.63
CA THR A 65 -34.81 21.64 -34.31
C THR A 65 -33.45 21.87 -33.63
N MET A 66 -32.49 20.97 -33.83
CA MET A 66 -31.15 21.14 -33.29
C MET A 66 -30.38 22.25 -33.98
N ALA A 67 -30.45 22.33 -35.31
CA ALA A 67 -29.84 23.42 -36.05
C ALA A 67 -30.45 24.78 -35.68
N GLU A 68 -31.77 24.86 -35.52
CA GLU A 68 -32.45 26.07 -35.04
C GLU A 68 -32.06 26.43 -33.60
N SER A 69 -31.83 25.42 -32.75
CA SER A 69 -31.31 25.65 -31.39
C SER A 69 -29.89 26.19 -31.40
N ILE A 70 -29.02 25.68 -32.28
CA ILE A 70 -27.66 26.19 -32.51
C ILE A 70 -27.73 27.66 -32.98
N GLN A 71 -28.57 27.95 -33.97
CA GLN A 71 -28.80 29.32 -34.47
C GLN A 71 -29.29 30.26 -33.37
N ALA A 72 -30.17 29.79 -32.49
CA ALA A 72 -30.76 30.61 -31.43
C ALA A 72 -29.77 31.00 -30.32
N VAL A 73 -28.71 30.21 -30.11
CA VAL A 73 -27.65 30.50 -29.13
C VAL A 73 -26.44 31.21 -29.70
N MET A 74 -26.45 31.59 -30.99
CA MET A 74 -25.34 32.33 -31.56
C MET A 74 -25.18 33.72 -30.90
N PRO A 75 -23.95 34.23 -30.71
CA PRO A 75 -23.68 35.53 -30.11
C PRO A 75 -24.22 36.66 -30.97
N ASP A 76 -24.56 37.78 -30.33
CA ASP A 76 -24.96 38.99 -31.02
C ASP A 76 -23.84 39.46 -31.97
N GLY A 77 -24.22 39.83 -33.20
CA GLY A 77 -23.28 40.26 -34.24
C GLY A 77 -22.81 39.14 -35.19
N VAL A 78 -23.19 37.88 -34.95
CA VAL A 78 -23.02 36.78 -35.90
C VAL A 78 -24.35 36.49 -36.59
N GLU A 79 -24.47 36.86 -37.86
CA GLU A 79 -25.66 36.53 -38.63
C GLU A 79 -25.70 35.03 -38.89
N THR A 80 -26.81 34.36 -38.61
CA THR A 80 -26.91 32.90 -38.83
C THR A 80 -28.20 32.57 -39.54
N ILE A 81 -28.09 31.83 -40.65
CA ILE A 81 -29.24 31.43 -41.46
C ILE A 81 -29.22 29.95 -41.79
N ILE A 82 -30.41 29.43 -42.06
CA ILE A 82 -30.62 28.07 -42.50
C ILE A 82 -31.29 28.12 -43.87
N VAL A 83 -30.66 27.53 -44.87
CA VAL A 83 -31.12 27.50 -46.26
C VAL A 83 -31.22 26.06 -46.75
N ASN A 84 -31.82 25.84 -47.92
CA ASN A 84 -32.08 24.48 -48.38
C ASN A 84 -30.84 23.82 -48.97
N ASN A 85 -30.09 24.57 -49.77
CA ASN A 85 -29.00 24.03 -50.59
C ASN A 85 -27.78 24.96 -50.63
N TYR A 86 -26.70 24.46 -51.22
CA TYR A 86 -25.43 25.19 -51.34
C TYR A 86 -25.54 26.48 -52.17
N GLN A 87 -26.36 26.49 -53.22
CA GLN A 87 -26.50 27.65 -54.09
C GLN A 87 -27.12 28.83 -53.32
N GLU A 88 -28.24 28.60 -52.64
CA GLU A 88 -28.85 29.59 -51.75
C GLU A 88 -27.84 30.08 -50.70
N ALA A 89 -27.02 29.18 -50.15
CA ALA A 89 -26.04 29.53 -49.13
C ALA A 89 -25.00 30.55 -49.64
N ILE A 90 -24.48 30.32 -50.84
CA ILE A 90 -23.51 31.22 -51.48
C ILE A 90 -24.13 32.56 -51.85
N GLU A 91 -25.33 32.53 -52.46
CA GLU A 91 -26.05 33.75 -52.86
C GLU A 91 -26.29 34.68 -51.65
N ASN A 92 -26.70 34.12 -50.51
CA ASN A 92 -26.92 34.89 -49.29
C ASN A 92 -25.62 35.49 -48.72
N ILE A 93 -24.49 34.76 -48.76
CA ILE A 93 -23.19 35.30 -48.32
C ILE A 93 -22.72 36.43 -49.25
N ILE A 94 -22.89 36.27 -50.56
CA ILE A 94 -22.53 37.31 -51.53
C ILE A 94 -23.38 38.56 -51.30
N ALA A 95 -24.69 38.41 -51.13
CA ALA A 95 -25.59 39.52 -50.83
C ALA A 95 -25.23 40.20 -49.50
N PHE A 96 -24.86 39.43 -48.47
CA PHE A 96 -24.44 39.97 -47.18
C PHE A 96 -23.15 40.77 -47.30
N LYS A 97 -22.16 40.28 -48.06
CA LYS A 97 -20.92 41.00 -48.36
C LYS A 97 -21.17 42.28 -49.17
N ALA A 98 -22.15 42.27 -50.06
CA ALA A 98 -22.53 43.41 -50.88
C ALA A 98 -23.42 44.44 -50.14
N GLY A 99 -23.87 44.14 -48.91
CA GLY A 99 -24.79 44.99 -48.15
C GLY A 99 -26.22 45.01 -48.70
N THR A 100 -26.55 44.11 -49.63
CA THR A 100 -27.88 43.99 -50.24
C THR A 100 -28.72 42.89 -49.62
N TYR A 101 -28.18 42.18 -48.64
CA TYR A 101 -28.89 41.15 -47.88
C TYR A 101 -30.12 41.74 -47.18
N ARG A 102 -31.30 41.25 -47.57
CA ARG A 102 -32.56 41.58 -46.90
C ARG A 102 -33.11 40.33 -46.26
N TYR A 103 -33.17 40.34 -44.93
CA TYR A 103 -33.93 39.35 -44.19
C TYR A 103 -35.42 39.57 -44.46
N SER A 104 -36.14 38.52 -44.87
CA SER A 104 -37.57 38.54 -45.26
C SER A 104 -38.41 39.62 -44.55
N GLU A 105 -38.76 40.69 -45.27
CA GLU A 105 -39.48 41.87 -44.74
C GLU A 105 -41.01 41.71 -44.73
N LEU A 106 -41.55 40.62 -45.32
CA LEU A 106 -42.99 40.41 -45.57
C LEU A 106 -43.71 39.56 -44.50
N GLU A 107 -43.23 39.54 -43.27
CA GLU A 107 -43.88 38.82 -42.16
C GLU A 107 -44.86 39.74 -41.41
N SER A 108 -46.06 39.23 -41.12
CA SER A 108 -47.05 39.88 -40.25
C SER A 108 -46.52 40.02 -38.82
N GLU A 109 -47.08 40.94 -38.01
CA GLU A 109 -46.67 41.11 -36.61
C GLU A 109 -46.83 39.82 -35.79
N ALA A 110 -47.87 39.04 -36.07
CA ALA A 110 -48.12 37.76 -35.40
C ALA A 110 -47.04 36.71 -35.72
N GLU A 111 -46.61 36.62 -36.98
CA GLU A 111 -45.53 35.70 -37.41
C GLU A 111 -44.18 36.11 -36.82
N ARG A 112 -43.89 37.41 -36.78
CA ARG A 112 -42.66 37.94 -36.14
C ARG A 112 -42.62 37.61 -34.65
N HIS A 113 -43.76 37.77 -33.97
CA HIS A 113 -43.89 37.43 -32.55
C HIS A 113 -43.66 35.93 -32.30
N GLU A 114 -44.35 35.06 -33.05
CA GLU A 114 -44.20 33.61 -32.93
C GLU A 114 -42.75 33.16 -33.18
N LYS A 115 -42.09 33.73 -34.19
CA LYS A 115 -40.68 33.46 -34.49
C LYS A 115 -39.74 33.93 -33.38
N ALA A 116 -39.99 35.10 -32.80
CA ALA A 116 -39.23 35.62 -31.67
C ALA A 116 -39.37 34.71 -30.43
N ILE A 117 -40.58 34.28 -30.12
CA ILE A 117 -40.84 33.35 -29.01
C ILE A 117 -40.18 31.98 -29.27
N LYS A 118 -40.30 31.43 -30.48
CA LYS A 118 -39.63 30.17 -30.86
C LYS A 118 -38.12 30.28 -30.68
N LYS A 119 -37.50 31.36 -31.17
CA LYS A 119 -36.06 31.60 -30.99
C LYS A 119 -35.70 31.70 -29.51
N HIS A 120 -36.48 32.44 -28.72
CA HIS A 120 -36.26 32.56 -27.28
C HIS A 120 -36.35 31.21 -26.56
N PHE A 121 -37.38 30.42 -26.84
CA PHE A 121 -37.56 29.08 -26.29
C PHE A 121 -36.36 28.18 -26.59
N LEU A 122 -35.97 28.08 -27.87
CA LEU A 122 -34.86 27.22 -28.29
C LEU A 122 -33.53 27.65 -27.66
N ALA A 123 -33.28 28.96 -27.60
CA ALA A 123 -32.09 29.50 -26.95
C ALA A 123 -32.06 29.13 -25.46
N THR A 124 -33.16 29.33 -24.74
CA THR A 124 -33.25 29.04 -23.30
C THR A 124 -33.02 27.55 -23.02
N VAL A 125 -33.68 26.66 -23.76
CA VAL A 125 -33.51 25.21 -23.61
C VAL A 125 -32.07 24.78 -23.92
N ALA A 126 -31.47 25.31 -24.98
CA ALA A 126 -30.09 25.00 -25.33
C ALA A 126 -29.12 25.50 -24.24
N ARG A 127 -29.28 26.72 -23.73
CA ARG A 127 -28.44 27.28 -22.63
C ARG A 127 -28.50 26.44 -21.36
N ILE A 128 -29.69 26.00 -20.96
CA ILE A 128 -29.85 25.11 -19.80
C ILE A 128 -29.18 23.75 -20.09
N SER A 129 -29.53 23.11 -21.20
CA SER A 129 -29.17 21.71 -21.44
C SER A 129 -27.75 21.48 -21.96
N TRP A 130 -27.14 22.45 -22.65
CA TRP A 130 -25.81 22.29 -23.26
C TRP A 130 -24.74 23.06 -22.50
N PHE A 131 -25.10 24.26 -22.01
CA PHE A 131 -24.16 25.19 -21.37
C PHE A 131 -24.21 25.11 -19.84
N ASN A 132 -25.17 24.37 -19.27
CA ASN A 132 -25.43 24.34 -17.82
C ASN A 132 -25.61 25.76 -17.24
N MET A 133 -26.20 26.67 -18.02
CA MET A 133 -26.41 28.06 -17.61
C MET A 133 -27.72 28.20 -16.83
N LEU A 134 -27.69 27.72 -15.58
CA LEU A 134 -28.87 27.66 -14.72
C LEU A 134 -29.21 29.01 -14.05
N ASP A 135 -28.31 29.99 -14.08
CA ASP A 135 -28.46 31.29 -13.40
C ASP A 135 -29.01 32.42 -14.29
N GLN A 136 -29.25 32.14 -15.58
CA GLN A 136 -29.73 33.16 -16.50
C GLN A 136 -31.19 33.53 -16.25
N HIS A 137 -31.50 34.82 -16.30
CA HIS A 137 -32.86 35.32 -16.30
C HIS A 137 -33.60 34.93 -17.59
N ILE A 138 -34.78 34.34 -17.45
CA ILE A 138 -35.67 33.99 -18.56
C ILE A 138 -36.76 35.06 -18.65
N ALA A 139 -36.80 35.80 -19.75
CA ALA A 139 -37.81 36.84 -19.97
C ALA A 139 -39.16 36.20 -20.26
N LEU A 140 -40.14 36.42 -19.37
CA LEU A 140 -41.49 35.91 -19.54
C LEU A 140 -42.29 36.80 -20.52
N PRO A 141 -43.03 36.21 -21.47
CA PRO A 141 -44.05 36.92 -22.23
C PRO A 141 -45.15 37.50 -21.33
N SER A 142 -46.04 38.32 -21.90
CA SER A 142 -47.24 38.77 -21.19
C SER A 142 -48.06 37.58 -20.68
N VAL A 143 -48.73 37.74 -19.54
CA VAL A 143 -49.58 36.69 -18.93
C VAL A 143 -50.74 36.28 -19.86
N HIS A 144 -51.12 37.14 -20.80
CA HIS A 144 -52.16 36.86 -21.80
C HIS A 144 -51.63 36.24 -23.09
N ASP A 145 -50.30 36.06 -23.20
CA ASP A 145 -49.68 35.43 -24.35
C ASP A 145 -49.91 33.91 -24.32
N LYS A 146 -50.28 33.31 -25.47
CA LYS A 146 -50.48 31.86 -25.61
C LYS A 146 -49.24 31.02 -25.25
N TYR A 147 -48.04 31.60 -25.30
CA TYR A 147 -46.80 30.91 -24.97
C TYR A 147 -46.34 31.08 -23.50
N TYR A 148 -47.02 31.91 -22.70
CA TYR A 148 -46.63 32.21 -21.32
C TYR A 148 -46.36 30.95 -20.49
N THR A 149 -47.31 30.00 -20.49
CA THR A 149 -47.23 28.78 -19.69
C THR A 149 -46.03 27.90 -20.07
N PHE A 150 -45.64 27.89 -21.34
CA PHE A 150 -44.49 27.10 -21.81
C PHE A 150 -43.17 27.68 -21.32
N ILE A 151 -42.99 29.00 -21.42
CA ILE A 151 -41.77 29.66 -20.93
C ILE A 151 -41.72 29.62 -19.40
N LYS A 152 -42.87 29.79 -18.73
CA LYS A 152 -42.96 29.68 -17.27
C LYS A 152 -42.58 28.29 -16.75
N ALA A 153 -42.96 27.23 -17.47
CA ALA A 153 -42.55 25.87 -17.13
C ALA A 153 -41.03 25.66 -17.24
N ILE A 154 -40.38 26.27 -18.24
CA ILE A 154 -38.92 26.20 -18.38
C ILE A 154 -38.23 26.98 -17.26
N GLU A 155 -38.74 28.15 -16.88
CA GLU A 155 -38.20 28.92 -15.75
C GLU A 155 -38.29 28.13 -14.43
N ALA A 156 -39.44 27.51 -14.16
CA ALA A 156 -39.59 26.63 -13.00
C ALA A 156 -38.60 25.44 -13.05
N MET A 157 -38.47 24.79 -14.21
CA MET A 157 -37.49 23.71 -14.40
C MET A 157 -36.04 24.18 -14.18
N GLN A 158 -35.68 25.39 -14.63
CA GLN A 158 -34.35 25.96 -14.41
C GLN A 158 -34.09 26.17 -12.91
N ALA A 159 -35.07 26.65 -12.16
CA ALA A 159 -34.97 26.83 -10.71
C ALA A 159 -34.76 25.50 -9.98
N ASP A 160 -35.52 24.46 -10.34
CA ASP A 160 -35.36 23.11 -9.77
C ASP A 160 -33.97 22.52 -10.08
N LEU A 161 -33.48 22.70 -11.31
CA LEU A 161 -32.14 22.24 -11.69
C LEU A 161 -31.05 22.98 -10.91
N ARG A 162 -31.23 24.27 -10.66
CA ARG A 162 -30.30 25.09 -9.87
C ARG A 162 -30.23 24.59 -8.43
N GLU A 163 -31.36 24.31 -7.79
CA GLU A 163 -31.36 23.80 -6.42
C GLU A 163 -30.76 22.38 -6.35
N LYS A 164 -31.04 21.51 -7.33
CA LYS A 164 -30.38 20.19 -7.44
C LYS A 164 -28.86 20.30 -7.59
N GLU A 165 -28.37 21.24 -8.38
CA GLU A 165 -26.93 21.45 -8.53
C GLU A 165 -26.30 21.95 -7.22
N LYS A 166 -27.00 22.82 -6.50
CA LYS A 166 -26.59 23.34 -5.20
C LYS A 166 -26.56 22.24 -4.13
N GLU A 167 -27.59 21.39 -4.05
CA GLU A 167 -27.63 20.22 -3.16
C GLU A 167 -26.44 19.29 -3.43
N LYS A 168 -26.24 18.90 -4.69
CA LYS A 168 -25.10 18.07 -5.12
C LYS A 168 -23.76 18.69 -4.75
N ASN A 169 -23.61 20.01 -4.91
CA ASN A 169 -22.38 20.71 -4.55
C ASN A 169 -22.16 20.72 -3.03
N MET A 170 -23.22 20.89 -2.22
CA MET A 170 -23.12 20.77 -0.75
C MET A 170 -22.72 19.36 -0.31
N GLU A 171 -23.33 18.32 -0.90
CA GLU A 171 -22.95 16.92 -0.64
C GLU A 171 -21.49 16.66 -1.00
N LEU A 172 -21.03 17.18 -2.14
CA LEU A 172 -19.64 17.03 -2.57
C LEU A 172 -18.67 17.72 -1.59
N GLU A 173 -18.97 18.94 -1.14
CA GLU A 173 -18.13 19.63 -0.17
C GLU A 173 -18.12 18.93 1.19
N HIS A 174 -19.26 18.38 1.62
CA HIS A 174 -19.33 17.56 2.83
C HIS A 174 -18.46 16.30 2.72
N MET A 175 -18.56 15.55 1.62
CA MET A 175 -17.75 14.36 1.37
C MET A 175 -16.25 14.67 1.35
N LYS A 176 -15.84 15.77 0.69
CA LYS A 176 -14.44 16.23 0.68
C LYS A 176 -13.96 16.53 2.09
N HIS A 177 -14.75 17.27 2.88
CA HIS A 177 -14.37 17.61 4.24
C HIS A 177 -14.23 16.37 5.14
N GLU A 178 -15.15 15.40 5.04
CA GLU A 178 -15.03 14.13 5.75
C GLU A 178 -13.77 13.34 5.35
N GLU A 179 -13.43 13.33 4.06
CA GLU A 179 -12.24 12.66 3.57
C GLU A 179 -10.96 13.32 4.09
N GLU A 180 -10.89 14.66 4.07
CA GLU A 180 -9.77 15.43 4.64
C GLU A 180 -9.60 15.19 6.14
N GLN A 181 -10.71 15.10 6.89
CA GLN A 181 -10.68 14.75 8.32
C GLN A 181 -10.12 13.35 8.53
N LYS A 182 -10.59 12.35 7.77
CA LYS A 182 -10.09 10.96 7.84
C LYS A 182 -8.61 10.87 7.49
N GLN A 183 -8.16 11.59 6.46
CA GLN A 183 -6.76 11.65 6.08
C GLN A 183 -5.91 12.25 7.22
N THR A 184 -6.37 13.34 7.81
CA THR A 184 -5.69 13.99 8.93
C THR A 184 -5.58 13.06 10.14
N GLU A 185 -6.66 12.38 10.52
CA GLU A 185 -6.66 11.41 11.60
C GLU A 185 -5.69 10.24 11.34
N MET A 186 -5.67 9.72 10.10
CA MET A 186 -4.75 8.67 9.69
C MET A 186 -3.28 9.11 9.79
N VAL A 187 -2.95 10.34 9.37
CA VAL A 187 -1.60 10.91 9.49
C VAL A 187 -1.18 11.02 10.96
N VAL A 188 -2.07 11.48 11.84
CA VAL A 188 -1.78 11.56 13.28
C VAL A 188 -1.51 10.18 13.87
N LYS A 189 -2.34 9.18 13.55
CA LYS A 189 -2.14 7.78 14.01
C LYS A 189 -0.82 7.20 13.49
N LEU A 190 -0.50 7.43 12.22
CA LEU A 190 0.74 6.94 11.62
C LEU A 190 1.97 7.56 12.29
N ASN A 191 1.95 8.87 12.53
CA ASN A 191 3.05 9.56 13.21
C ASN A 191 3.24 9.06 14.65
N ALA A 192 2.16 8.82 15.38
CA ALA A 192 2.22 8.22 16.71
C ALA A 192 2.85 6.82 16.67
N GLN A 193 2.47 5.99 15.69
CA GLN A 193 3.05 4.65 15.51
C GLN A 193 4.55 4.69 15.15
N ILE A 194 4.96 5.62 14.29
CA ILE A 194 6.37 5.82 13.94
C ILE A 194 7.18 6.17 15.19
N GLU A 195 6.67 7.04 16.07
CA GLU A 195 7.37 7.43 17.28
C GLU A 195 7.48 6.28 18.30
N LEU A 196 6.42 5.48 18.45
CA LEU A 196 6.44 4.26 19.25
C LEU A 196 7.48 3.25 18.72
N ASN A 197 7.49 3.02 17.41
CA ASN A 197 8.44 2.11 16.78
C ASN A 197 9.89 2.61 16.94
N LYS A 198 10.13 3.92 16.82
CA LYS A 198 11.46 4.52 17.08
C LYS A 198 11.90 4.32 18.53
N LYS A 199 10.98 4.49 19.48
CA LYS A 199 11.28 4.27 20.91
C LYS A 199 11.64 2.80 21.17
N ALA A 200 10.84 1.86 20.64
CA ALA A 200 11.12 0.43 20.77
C ALA A 200 12.47 0.04 20.13
N ALA A 201 12.79 0.58 18.96
CA ALA A 201 14.08 0.36 18.31
C ALA A 201 15.26 0.81 19.20
N ARG A 202 15.17 2.00 19.81
CA ARG A 202 16.20 2.50 20.75
C ARG A 202 16.33 1.63 22.00
N GLU A 203 15.23 1.10 22.51
CA GLU A 203 15.23 0.19 23.67
C GLU A 203 15.92 -1.13 23.31
N HIS A 204 15.59 -1.72 22.16
CA HIS A 204 16.26 -2.93 21.68
C HIS A 204 17.74 -2.73 21.39
N GLU A 205 18.15 -1.58 20.84
CA GLU A 205 19.58 -1.26 20.65
C GLU A 205 20.35 -1.21 21.98
N LYS A 206 19.75 -0.63 23.02
CA LYS A 206 20.33 -0.62 24.37
C LYS A 206 20.47 -2.03 24.94
N GLU A 207 19.45 -2.87 24.75
CA GLU A 207 19.47 -4.26 25.21
C GLU A 207 20.54 -5.07 24.48
N ILE A 208 20.65 -4.92 23.16
CA ILE A 208 21.70 -5.55 22.35
C ILE A 208 23.08 -5.12 22.83
N ALA A 209 23.30 -3.83 23.10
CA ALA A 209 24.57 -3.32 23.60
C ALA A 209 24.90 -3.93 24.97
N ALA A 210 23.95 -3.96 25.90
CA ALA A 210 24.15 -4.54 27.23
C ALA A 210 24.45 -6.05 27.17
N LEU A 211 23.75 -6.80 26.33
CA LEU A 211 24.01 -8.23 26.11
C LEU A 211 25.38 -8.48 25.51
N LYS A 212 25.81 -7.68 24.53
CA LYS A 212 27.16 -7.76 23.96
C LYS A 212 28.24 -7.54 25.02
N THR A 213 28.06 -6.54 25.88
CA THR A 213 28.99 -6.30 27.00
C THR A 213 29.03 -7.51 27.93
N ARG A 214 27.87 -8.09 28.27
CA ARG A 214 27.80 -9.27 29.14
C ARG A 214 28.49 -10.49 28.52
N ILE A 215 28.29 -10.74 27.23
CA ILE A 215 28.98 -11.80 26.49
C ILE A 215 30.50 -11.59 26.58
N ALA A 216 30.99 -10.38 26.27
CA ALA A 216 32.41 -10.07 26.34
C ALA A 216 32.99 -10.30 27.75
N THR A 217 32.27 -9.93 28.81
CA THR A 217 32.71 -10.21 30.19
C THR A 217 32.75 -11.71 30.51
N GLN A 218 31.78 -12.48 30.03
CA GLN A 218 31.75 -13.93 30.25
C GLN A 218 32.84 -14.65 29.45
N ASP A 219 33.14 -14.20 28.24
CA ASP A 219 34.23 -14.73 27.42
C ASP A 219 35.60 -14.49 28.08
N MET A 220 35.80 -13.30 28.68
CA MET A 220 37.01 -13.01 29.46
C MET A 220 37.14 -13.92 30.68
N GLU A 221 36.07 -14.11 31.45
CA GLU A 221 36.06 -15.02 32.59
C GLU A 221 36.33 -16.47 32.17
N LEU A 222 35.69 -16.93 31.09
CA LEU A 222 35.88 -18.28 30.55
C LEU A 222 37.31 -18.50 30.06
N THR A 223 37.92 -17.49 29.44
CA THR A 223 39.34 -17.51 29.04
C THR A 223 40.23 -17.65 30.27
N ARG A 224 39.98 -16.84 31.32
CA ARG A 224 40.74 -16.91 32.58
C ARG A 224 40.66 -18.29 33.24
N VAL A 225 39.45 -18.85 33.34
CA VAL A 225 39.23 -20.18 33.89
C VAL A 225 39.92 -21.25 33.04
N SER A 226 39.82 -21.16 31.72
CA SER A 226 40.47 -22.12 30.80
C SER A 226 41.99 -22.12 30.95
N THR A 227 42.60 -20.93 31.10
CA THR A 227 44.04 -20.80 31.35
C THR A 227 44.44 -21.43 32.68
N ALA A 228 43.73 -21.13 33.77
CA ALA A 228 44.03 -21.71 35.09
C ALA A 228 43.92 -23.24 35.09
N ILE A 229 42.93 -23.78 34.38
CA ILE A 229 42.77 -25.23 34.19
C ILE A 229 43.97 -25.80 33.41
N ALA A 230 44.39 -25.16 32.31
CA ALA A 230 45.53 -25.62 31.51
C ALA A 230 46.85 -25.61 32.31
N GLU A 231 47.07 -24.58 33.13
CA GLU A 231 48.21 -24.50 34.05
C GLU A 231 48.18 -25.65 35.07
N LYS A 232 47.02 -25.92 35.67
CA LYS A 232 46.84 -27.04 36.60
C LYS A 232 47.12 -28.40 35.94
N THR A 233 46.65 -28.63 34.70
CA THR A 233 46.97 -29.88 33.96
C THR A 233 48.47 -30.05 33.81
N MET A 234 49.15 -28.97 33.44
CA MET A 234 50.59 -28.98 33.18
C MET A 234 51.38 -29.25 34.47
N SER A 235 50.97 -28.67 35.60
CA SER A 235 51.54 -28.99 36.91
C SER A 235 51.36 -30.46 37.29
N LEU A 236 50.17 -31.04 37.07
CA LEU A 236 49.92 -32.46 37.34
C LEU A 236 50.78 -33.38 36.47
N ARG A 237 50.95 -33.07 35.18
CA ARG A 237 51.85 -33.80 34.29
C ARG A 237 53.32 -33.71 34.73
N ASN A 238 53.78 -32.51 35.09
CA ASN A 238 55.13 -32.32 35.61
C ASN A 238 55.36 -33.09 36.92
N LEU A 239 54.34 -33.20 37.78
CA LEU A 239 54.42 -34.04 38.99
C LEU A 239 54.50 -35.53 38.65
N LEU A 240 53.72 -35.98 37.66
CA LEU A 240 53.77 -37.35 37.15
C LEU A 240 55.17 -37.72 36.65
N ASP A 241 55.78 -36.87 35.84
CA ASP A 241 57.14 -37.07 35.31
C ASP A 241 58.18 -37.16 36.43
N LYS A 242 58.04 -36.33 37.47
CA LYS A 242 58.89 -36.38 38.67
C LYS A 242 58.69 -37.67 39.46
N ILE A 243 57.45 -38.14 39.64
CA ILE A 243 57.14 -39.39 40.34
C ILE A 243 57.73 -40.59 39.60
N TYR A 244 57.67 -40.61 38.27
CA TYR A 244 58.30 -41.66 37.46
C TYR A 244 59.82 -41.71 37.62
N ALA A 245 60.47 -40.55 37.78
CA ALA A 245 61.91 -40.44 37.95
C ALA A 245 62.44 -40.80 39.36
N LEU A 246 61.56 -40.87 40.37
CA LEU A 246 61.96 -41.23 41.74
C LEU A 246 62.24 -42.73 41.88
N ASP A 247 63.29 -43.12 42.59
CA ASP A 247 63.54 -44.52 42.96
C ASP A 247 62.91 -44.81 44.32
N ILE A 248 61.64 -45.23 44.30
CA ILE A 248 60.80 -45.50 45.47
C ILE A 248 60.11 -46.85 45.31
N ASP A 249 59.62 -47.39 46.42
CA ASP A 249 58.86 -48.63 46.47
C ASP A 249 57.75 -48.68 45.39
N THR A 250 57.61 -49.85 44.76
CA THR A 250 56.78 -50.01 43.57
C THR A 250 55.30 -49.79 43.87
N ASP A 251 54.83 -50.18 45.06
CA ASP A 251 53.43 -50.00 45.45
C ASP A 251 53.14 -48.54 45.79
N VAL A 252 54.07 -47.83 46.44
CA VAL A 252 53.94 -46.39 46.71
C VAL A 252 53.99 -45.57 45.42
N LYS A 253 54.90 -45.91 44.51
CA LYS A 253 54.98 -45.26 43.18
C LYS A 253 53.69 -45.44 42.41
N ARG A 254 53.14 -46.66 42.41
CA ARG A 254 51.87 -46.97 41.76
C ARG A 254 50.72 -46.15 42.35
N GLN A 255 50.59 -46.10 43.67
CA GLN A 255 49.53 -45.33 44.33
C GLN A 255 49.58 -43.83 44.01
N MET A 256 50.78 -43.24 43.99
CA MET A 256 50.97 -41.82 43.64
C MET A 256 50.68 -41.56 42.15
N THR A 257 51.11 -42.46 41.27
CA THR A 257 50.88 -42.36 39.82
C THR A 257 49.39 -42.50 39.49
N ASP A 258 48.71 -43.48 40.09
CA ASP A 258 47.28 -43.73 39.91
C ASP A 258 46.44 -42.54 40.41
N SER A 259 46.86 -41.88 41.51
CA SER A 259 46.21 -40.67 42.02
C SER A 259 46.35 -39.48 41.05
N CYS A 260 47.57 -39.24 40.51
CA CYS A 260 47.78 -38.19 39.52
C CYS A 260 47.04 -38.47 38.19
N LEU A 261 47.01 -39.72 37.73
CA LEU A 261 46.27 -40.12 36.53
C LEU A 261 44.76 -39.96 36.72
N SER A 262 44.21 -40.31 37.89
CA SER A 262 42.81 -40.08 38.25
C SER A 262 42.43 -38.60 38.21
N LEU A 263 43.29 -37.71 38.71
CA LEU A 263 43.07 -36.26 38.65
C LEU A 263 43.10 -35.72 37.21
N ILE A 264 44.01 -36.22 36.36
CA ILE A 264 44.08 -35.85 34.94
C ILE A 264 42.87 -36.39 34.15
N GLU A 265 42.43 -37.62 34.45
CA GLU A 265 41.25 -38.22 33.84
C GLU A 265 39.99 -37.42 34.22
N THR A 266 39.86 -37.06 35.50
CA THR A 266 38.78 -36.21 36.00
C THR A 266 38.73 -34.89 35.25
N GLU A 267 39.86 -34.18 35.13
CA GLU A 267 39.94 -32.93 34.37
C GLU A 267 39.59 -33.10 32.88
N THR A 268 39.99 -34.22 32.27
CA THR A 268 39.66 -34.51 30.87
C THR A 268 38.16 -34.70 30.67
N ILE A 269 37.49 -35.34 31.64
CA ILE A 269 36.04 -35.54 31.63
C ILE A 269 35.32 -34.21 31.91
N GLU A 270 35.82 -33.39 32.83
CA GLU A 270 35.32 -32.03 33.11
C GLU A 270 35.31 -31.17 31.84
N LYS A 271 36.43 -31.10 31.11
CA LYS A 271 36.53 -30.36 29.84
C LYS A 271 35.56 -30.88 28.78
N ARG A 272 35.41 -32.20 28.68
CA ARG A 272 34.51 -32.84 27.70
C ARG A 272 33.03 -32.58 28.00
N LEU A 273 32.65 -32.50 29.27
CA LEU A 273 31.27 -32.34 29.70
C LEU A 273 30.88 -30.89 30.05
N ASN A 274 31.88 -30.01 30.16
CA ASN A 274 31.75 -28.62 30.59
C ASN A 274 31.02 -28.49 31.94
N ILE A 275 31.46 -29.28 32.93
CA ILE A 275 30.95 -29.35 34.31
C ILE A 275 32.14 -29.64 35.24
N GLU A 276 32.20 -29.00 36.41
CA GLU A 276 33.13 -29.35 37.50
C GLU A 276 32.71 -30.65 38.17
N LEU A 277 33.65 -31.59 38.31
CA LEU A 277 33.41 -32.96 38.78
C LEU A 277 34.16 -33.21 40.09
N THR A 278 33.52 -33.92 41.01
CA THR A 278 34.28 -34.58 42.07
C THR A 278 34.95 -35.85 41.53
N GLU A 279 35.98 -36.36 42.21
CA GLU A 279 36.59 -37.66 41.85
C GLU A 279 35.53 -38.78 41.77
N SER A 280 34.53 -38.74 42.65
CA SER A 280 33.41 -39.69 42.65
C SER A 280 32.54 -39.60 41.38
N ASP A 281 32.37 -38.39 40.83
CA ASP A 281 31.60 -38.17 39.61
C ASP A 281 32.36 -38.64 38.38
N SER A 282 33.67 -38.41 38.36
CA SER A 282 34.58 -38.91 37.32
C SER A 282 34.58 -40.43 37.24
N VAL A 283 34.77 -41.11 38.36
CA VAL A 283 34.75 -42.58 38.45
C VAL A 283 33.39 -43.13 38.00
N PHE A 284 32.28 -42.53 38.42
CA PHE A 284 30.95 -42.90 37.97
C PHE A 284 30.80 -42.76 36.45
N LEU A 285 31.24 -41.64 35.87
CA LEU A 285 31.14 -41.38 34.44
C LEU A 285 32.01 -42.34 33.61
N SER A 286 33.22 -42.64 34.06
CA SER A 286 34.09 -43.64 33.40
C SER A 286 33.45 -45.04 33.44
N ARG A 287 32.84 -45.44 34.55
CA ARG A 287 32.09 -46.71 34.65
C ARG A 287 30.85 -46.73 33.75
N LEU A 288 30.08 -45.64 33.75
CA LEU A 288 28.89 -45.48 32.93
C LEU A 288 29.25 -45.59 31.44
N GLN A 289 30.31 -44.92 31.02
CA GLN A 289 30.79 -44.95 29.64
C GLN A 289 31.35 -46.32 29.25
N LYS A 290 32.05 -47.01 30.17
CA LYS A 290 32.53 -48.38 29.95
C LYS A 290 31.37 -49.37 29.77
N LYS A 291 30.30 -49.23 30.55
CA LYS A 291 29.12 -50.10 30.49
C LYS A 291 28.19 -49.77 29.32
N HIS A 292 28.13 -48.48 28.93
CA HIS A 292 27.25 -47.95 27.89
C HIS A 292 28.02 -47.05 26.91
N PRO A 293 28.85 -47.62 26.03
CA PRO A 293 29.72 -46.84 25.13
C PRO A 293 28.96 -46.02 24.07
N HIS A 294 27.68 -46.30 23.84
CA HIS A 294 26.84 -45.63 22.84
C HIS A 294 26.14 -44.35 23.36
N LEU A 295 26.38 -43.97 24.63
CA LEU A 295 25.92 -42.70 25.17
C LEU A 295 26.78 -41.57 24.61
N ASN A 296 26.14 -40.54 24.05
CA ASN A 296 26.85 -39.35 23.62
C ASN A 296 27.15 -38.41 24.81
N GLN A 297 28.02 -37.41 24.59
CA GLN A 297 28.43 -36.47 25.65
C GLN A 297 27.25 -35.76 26.32
N ARG A 298 26.22 -35.41 25.53
CA ARG A 298 25.01 -34.75 26.05
C ARG A 298 24.21 -35.68 26.98
N GLU A 299 24.11 -36.96 26.64
CA GLU A 299 23.45 -37.98 27.46
C GLU A 299 24.24 -38.33 28.71
N LEU A 300 25.58 -38.36 28.63
CA LEU A 300 26.45 -38.52 29.81
C LEU A 300 26.28 -37.33 30.78
N ARG A 301 26.26 -36.10 30.26
CA ARG A 301 26.01 -34.88 31.05
C ARG A 301 24.65 -34.93 31.75
N ILE A 302 23.59 -35.32 31.03
CA ILE A 302 22.26 -35.49 31.61
C ILE A 302 22.28 -36.59 32.68
N SER A 303 22.99 -37.70 32.46
CA SER A 303 23.07 -38.80 33.42
C SER A 303 23.69 -38.36 34.74
N LEU A 304 24.75 -37.55 34.68
CA LEU A 304 25.35 -36.93 35.86
C LEU A 304 24.36 -36.03 36.59
N LEU A 305 23.67 -35.13 35.88
CA LEU A 305 22.68 -34.23 36.50
C LEU A 305 21.52 -35.01 37.15
N VAL A 306 21.10 -36.12 36.55
CA VAL A 306 20.10 -37.02 37.15
C VAL A 306 20.65 -37.68 38.43
N LYS A 307 21.91 -38.14 38.43
CA LYS A 307 22.59 -38.68 39.61
C LYS A 307 22.72 -37.64 40.73
N LEU A 308 22.98 -36.38 40.38
CA LEU A 308 23.06 -35.25 41.31
C LEU A 308 21.68 -34.74 41.78
N ASN A 309 20.59 -35.44 41.48
CA ASN A 309 19.22 -35.11 41.89
C ASN A 309 18.66 -33.78 41.34
N TYR A 310 19.16 -33.26 40.22
CA TYR A 310 18.54 -32.10 39.58
C TYR A 310 17.15 -32.41 39.01
N ASP A 311 16.25 -31.43 39.08
CA ASP A 311 14.90 -31.60 38.57
C ASP A 311 14.85 -31.58 37.04
N THR A 312 13.87 -32.29 36.47
CA THR A 312 13.73 -32.39 35.00
C THR A 312 13.65 -31.02 34.31
N LYS A 313 13.02 -30.03 34.97
CA LYS A 313 12.92 -28.65 34.47
C LYS A 313 14.25 -27.90 34.53
N GLU A 314 15.09 -28.21 35.51
CA GLU A 314 16.42 -27.61 35.68
C GLU A 314 17.41 -28.21 34.69
N ILE A 315 17.38 -29.53 34.51
CA ILE A 315 18.16 -30.24 33.48
C ILE A 315 17.80 -29.72 32.09
N ALA A 316 16.50 -29.58 31.78
CA ALA A 316 16.05 -29.06 30.49
C ALA A 316 16.56 -27.64 30.21
N ARG A 317 16.52 -26.75 31.23
CA ARG A 317 17.09 -25.39 31.14
C ARG A 317 18.61 -25.41 30.95
N SER A 318 19.33 -26.21 31.73
CA SER A 318 20.80 -26.33 31.67
C SER A 318 21.28 -26.83 30.30
N VAL A 319 20.52 -27.73 29.68
CA VAL A 319 20.85 -28.35 28.39
C VAL A 319 20.23 -27.61 27.18
N GLY A 320 19.49 -26.51 27.44
CA GLY A 320 18.93 -25.64 26.40
C GLY A 320 17.78 -26.26 25.59
N ILE A 321 16.87 -27.01 26.23
CA ILE A 321 15.71 -27.64 25.59
C ILE A 321 14.41 -27.45 26.36
N SER A 322 13.28 -27.64 25.68
CA SER A 322 11.98 -27.72 26.33
C SER A 322 11.85 -28.98 27.20
N THR A 323 10.94 -28.94 28.17
CA THR A 323 10.59 -30.12 29.00
C THR A 323 10.13 -31.31 28.14
N ARG A 324 9.37 -31.06 27.07
CA ARG A 324 8.98 -32.07 26.08
C ARG A 324 10.19 -32.65 25.33
N GLY A 325 11.16 -31.81 24.99
CA GLY A 325 12.44 -32.26 24.42
C GLY A 325 13.21 -33.17 25.39
N MET A 326 13.15 -32.87 26.69
CA MET A 326 13.78 -33.66 27.75
C MET A 326 13.13 -35.04 27.91
N GLU A 327 11.81 -35.16 27.79
CA GLU A 327 11.10 -36.45 27.79
C GLU A 327 11.54 -37.34 26.62
N SER A 328 11.68 -36.76 25.43
CA SER A 328 12.18 -37.48 24.25
C SER A 328 13.61 -38.00 24.46
N ILE A 329 14.49 -37.22 25.09
CA ILE A 329 15.84 -37.66 25.45
C ILE A 329 15.78 -38.78 26.52
N ARG A 330 14.94 -38.64 27.55
CA ARG A 330 14.76 -39.65 28.59
C ARG A 330 14.34 -41.00 27.99
N TYR A 331 13.40 -41.00 27.04
CA TYR A 331 13.00 -42.21 26.33
C TYR A 331 14.16 -42.85 25.55
N ARG A 332 14.97 -42.06 24.84
CA ARG A 332 16.15 -42.57 24.12
C ARG A 332 17.19 -43.12 25.07
N MET A 333 17.47 -42.43 26.17
CA MET A 333 18.39 -42.88 27.21
C MET A 333 17.91 -44.18 27.85
N HIS A 334 16.60 -44.32 28.12
CA HIS A 334 16.01 -45.54 28.67
C HIS A 334 16.27 -46.75 27.78
N LYS A 335 16.10 -46.61 26.46
CA LYS A 335 16.46 -47.64 25.47
C LYS A 335 17.95 -47.92 25.42
N LYS A 336 18.79 -46.89 25.37
CA LYS A 336 20.26 -47.02 25.29
C LYS A 336 20.87 -47.66 26.54
N LEU A 337 20.28 -47.42 27.71
CA LEU A 337 20.68 -48.02 28.98
C LEU A 337 20.14 -49.45 29.17
N GLY A 338 19.30 -49.94 28.26
CA GLY A 338 18.73 -51.29 28.30
C GLY A 338 17.72 -51.51 29.43
N LEU A 339 17.02 -50.45 29.86
CA LEU A 339 16.12 -50.52 31.01
C LEU A 339 14.76 -51.10 30.64
N GLY A 340 14.18 -51.91 31.56
CA GLY A 340 12.81 -52.41 31.42
C GLY A 340 11.74 -51.32 31.59
N LYS A 341 10.52 -51.55 31.11
CA LYS A 341 9.41 -50.54 31.08
C LYS A 341 9.14 -49.83 32.42
N HIS A 342 9.41 -50.48 33.55
CA HIS A 342 9.18 -49.96 34.90
C HIS A 342 10.45 -49.57 35.65
N GLN A 343 11.62 -49.66 35.00
CA GLN A 343 12.89 -49.29 35.63
C GLN A 343 13.15 -47.79 35.45
N SER A 344 13.44 -47.13 36.57
CA SER A 344 13.80 -45.71 36.60
C SER A 344 15.26 -45.51 36.23
N ILE A 345 15.53 -44.61 35.27
CA ILE A 345 16.90 -44.18 34.95
C ILE A 345 17.62 -43.67 36.20
N LYS A 346 16.92 -42.93 37.07
CA LYS A 346 17.51 -42.36 38.29
C LYS A 346 18.02 -43.45 39.24
N THR A 347 17.21 -44.48 39.47
CA THR A 347 17.58 -45.60 40.34
C THR A 347 18.78 -46.36 39.75
N TYR A 348 18.71 -46.71 38.47
CA TYR A 348 19.80 -47.38 37.76
C TYR A 348 21.15 -46.63 37.86
N LEU A 349 21.13 -45.31 37.63
CA LEU A 349 22.35 -44.50 37.70
C LEU A 349 22.87 -44.38 39.13
N SER A 350 21.99 -44.35 40.14
CA SER A 350 22.38 -44.31 41.56
C SER A 350 23.03 -45.62 42.00
N ASP A 351 22.47 -46.76 41.60
CA ASP A 351 23.02 -48.09 41.92
C ASP A 351 24.41 -48.29 41.28
N LEU A 352 24.59 -47.79 40.05
CA LEU A 352 25.86 -47.83 39.35
C LEU A 352 26.93 -46.96 40.03
N ALA A 353 26.53 -45.87 40.67
CA ALA A 353 27.42 -44.99 41.44
C ALA A 353 27.77 -45.57 42.82
N ALA A 354 26.85 -46.30 43.46
CA ALA A 354 27.01 -46.83 44.82
C ALA A 354 27.75 -48.18 44.91
N SER A 355 27.95 -48.88 43.79
CA SER A 355 28.68 -50.15 43.76
C SER A 355 30.19 -49.88 43.92
N PHE A 356 30.69 -49.86 45.16
CA PHE A 356 32.12 -49.67 45.47
C PHE A 356 32.92 -50.96 45.35
#